data_AF-A0A087U3M2-F1
#
_entry.id   AF-A0A087U3M2-F1
#
_cell.length_a   1.000
_cell.length_b   1.000
_cell.length_c   1.000
_cell.angle_alpha   90.00
_cell.angle_beta   90.00
_cell.angle_gamma   90.00
#
_symmetry.space_group_name_H-M   'P 1'
#
loop_
_entity.id
_entity.type
_entity.pdbx_description
1 polymer ?
#
loop_
_entity_poly.entity_id
_entity_poly.type
_entity_poly.pdbx_seq_one_letter_code
_entity_poly.pdbx_strand_id
1 'polypeptide(L)' 'MKKRRRRHTGQRNDPVVYPTGIISAFTGTEVNGDKTTLHTTQVYRTYIDGTYKELLQSTSVIMPTP' A
#
# COMPACT_ATOMS: atom_id res chain seq x y z
N MET A 1 -42.72 35.67 7.12
CA MET A 1 -42.34 34.73 6.04
C MET A 1 -40.83 34.81 5.79
N LYS A 2 -40.02 33.92 6.40
CA LYS A 2 -38.53 33.95 6.33
C LYS A 2 -38.06 33.06 5.18
N LYS A 3 -37.74 33.64 4.02
CA LYS A 3 -37.20 32.90 2.85
C LYS A 3 -35.79 32.40 3.18
N ARG A 4 -35.67 31.11 3.49
CA ARG A 4 -34.39 30.41 3.66
C ARG A 4 -33.70 30.31 2.30
N ARG A 5 -32.65 31.11 2.08
CA ARG A 5 -31.75 31.00 0.92
C ARG A 5 -31.07 29.64 0.96
N ARG A 6 -31.47 28.73 0.05
CA ARG A 6 -30.77 27.47 -0.18
C ARG A 6 -29.39 27.80 -0.75
N ARG A 7 -28.33 27.44 -0.02
CA ARG A 7 -26.96 27.52 -0.53
C ARG A 7 -26.82 26.41 -1.58
N HIS A 8 -26.52 26.80 -2.81
CA HIS A 8 -26.11 25.86 -3.85
C HIS A 8 -24.65 25.51 -3.57
N THR A 9 -24.41 24.35 -2.95
CA THR A 9 -23.06 23.81 -2.82
C THR A 9 -22.67 23.31 -4.20
N GLY A 10 -21.84 24.10 -4.91
CA GLY A 10 -21.28 23.68 -6.19
C GLY A 10 -20.45 22.42 -5.99
N GLN A 11 -20.70 21.38 -6.80
CA GLN A 11 -19.82 20.22 -6.83
C GLN A 11 -18.45 20.68 -7.31
N ARG A 12 -17.42 20.53 -6.45
CA ARG A 12 -16.04 20.64 -6.87
C ARG A 12 -15.71 19.38 -7.65
N ASN A 13 -15.37 19.52 -8.93
CA ASN A 13 -14.93 18.42 -9.79
C ASN A 13 -13.48 18.04 -9.49
N ASP A 14 -13.16 17.82 -8.21
CA ASP A 14 -11.82 17.42 -7.81
C ASP A 14 -11.61 15.97 -8.28
N PRO A 15 -10.52 15.66 -9.00
CA PRO A 15 -10.25 14.29 -9.42
C PRO A 15 -10.11 13.39 -8.18
N VAL A 16 -10.79 12.25 -8.20
CA VAL A 16 -10.63 11.24 -7.16
C VAL A 16 -9.22 10.65 -7.28
N VAL A 17 -8.37 10.95 -6.30
CA VAL A 17 -6.99 10.43 -6.25
C VAL A 17 -6.98 9.11 -5.50
N TYR A 18 -6.40 8.09 -6.12
CA TYR A 18 -6.20 6.76 -5.55
C TYR A 18 -4.72 6.54 -5.23
N PRO A 19 -4.24 6.85 -4.01
CA PRO A 19 -2.83 6.74 -3.68
C PRO A 19 -2.39 5.27 -3.62
N THR A 20 -1.48 4.89 -4.52
CA THR A 20 -0.88 3.55 -4.59
C THR A 20 0.52 3.52 -3.96
N GLY A 21 0.97 2.36 -3.50
CA GLY A 21 2.36 2.18 -3.05
C GLY A 21 2.51 1.16 -1.92
N ILE A 22 3.75 1.01 -1.44
CA ILE A 22 4.06 0.14 -0.30
C ILE A 22 3.48 0.76 0.97
N ILE A 23 2.72 -0.03 1.71
CA ILE A 23 2.14 0.36 3.01
C ILE A 23 2.74 -0.40 4.18
N SER A 24 3.39 -1.53 3.93
CA SER A 24 4.11 -2.29 4.94
C SER A 24 5.21 -3.13 4.28
N ALA A 25 6.28 -3.39 5.01
CA ALA A 25 7.30 -4.35 4.65
C ALA A 25 7.76 -5.08 5.91
N PHE A 26 7.93 -6.39 5.81
CA PHE A 26 8.48 -7.22 6.89
C PHE A 26 9.56 -8.13 6.35
N THR A 27 10.63 -8.29 7.12
CA THR A 27 11.76 -9.14 6.76
C THR A 27 11.96 -10.19 7.85
N GLY A 28 11.98 -11.45 7.46
CA GLY A 28 12.39 -12.58 8.30
C GLY A 28 13.78 -13.08 7.91
N THR A 29 14.49 -13.65 8.88
CA THR A 29 15.81 -14.25 8.65
C THR A 29 15.74 -15.76 8.92
N GLU A 30 16.42 -16.54 8.07
CA GLU A 30 16.63 -17.97 8.25
C GLU A 30 18.12 -18.25 8.19
N VAL A 31 18.69 -18.81 9.27
CA VAL A 31 20.13 -19.10 9.35
C VAL A 31 20.36 -20.60 9.18
N ASN A 32 21.16 -20.95 8.16
CA ASN A 32 21.53 -22.31 7.79
C ASN A 32 23.05 -22.43 7.66
N GLY A 33 23.73 -22.67 8.79
CA GLY A 33 25.19 -22.78 8.85
C GLY A 33 25.87 -21.45 8.52
N ASP A 34 26.74 -21.47 7.50
CA ASP A 34 27.48 -20.30 7.01
C ASP A 34 26.64 -19.39 6.08
N LYS A 35 25.35 -19.69 5.88
CA LYS A 35 24.44 -18.90 5.06
C LYS A 35 23.25 -18.40 5.87
N THR A 36 22.84 -17.17 5.57
CA THR A 36 21.63 -16.52 6.05
C THR A 36 20.74 -16.16 4.86
N THR A 37 19.46 -16.54 4.91
CA THR A 37 18.45 -16.13 3.94
C THR A 37 17.60 -15.02 4.55
N LEU A 38 17.46 -13.91 3.83
CA LEU A 38 16.53 -12.83 4.15
C LEU A 38 15.28 -12.99 3.30
N HIS A 39 14.13 -13.17 3.93
CA HIS A 39 12.81 -13.17 3.28
C HIS A 39 12.14 -11.83 3.53
N THR A 40 12.04 -10.98 2.50
CA THR A 40 11.35 -9.69 2.58
C THR A 40 10.01 -9.79 1.88
N THR A 41 8.93 -9.45 2.57
CA THR A 41 7.59 -9.31 1.99
C THR A 41 7.13 -7.86 2.08
N GLN A 42 6.64 -7.34 0.97
CA GLN A 42 6.09 -5.99 0.85
C GLN A 42 4.59 -6.07 0.56
N VAL A 43 3.82 -5.24 1.26
CA VAL A 43 2.38 -5.08 1.04
C VAL A 43 2.16 -3.78 0.27
N TYR A 44 1.60 -3.90 -0.93
CA TYR A 44 1.28 -2.80 -1.82
C TYR A 44 -0.22 -2.52 -1.77
N ARG A 45 -0.55 -1.27 -1.44
CA ARG A 45 -1.86 -0.70 -1.72
C ARG A 45 -1.96 -0.38 -3.22
N THR A 46 -3.02 -0.86 -3.85
CA THR A 46 -3.37 -0.51 -5.23
C THR A 46 -4.88 -0.41 -5.41
N TYR A 47 -5.32 0.02 -6.58
CA TYR A 47 -6.72 0.11 -6.96
C TYR A 47 -6.92 -0.47 -8.36
N ILE A 48 -7.91 -1.35 -8.49
CA ILE A 48 -8.36 -1.91 -9.77
C ILE A 48 -9.82 -1.51 -9.91
N ASP A 49 -10.15 -0.78 -10.99
CA ASP A 49 -11.49 -0.22 -11.23
C ASP A 49 -12.03 0.58 -10.04
N GLY A 50 -11.17 1.40 -9.42
CA GLY A 50 -11.52 2.23 -8.26
C GLY A 50 -11.72 1.46 -6.94
N THR A 51 -11.55 0.13 -6.95
CA THR A 51 -11.67 -0.72 -5.77
C THR A 51 -10.31 -0.98 -5.13
N TYR A 52 -10.21 -0.78 -3.82
CA TYR A 52 -9.00 -1.07 -3.05
C TYR A 52 -8.60 -2.55 -3.17
N LYS A 53 -7.30 -2.78 -3.39
CA LYS A 53 -6.67 -4.10 -3.42
C LYS A 53 -5.32 -4.05 -2.70
N GLU A 54 -4.94 -5.18 -2.13
CA GLU A 54 -3.62 -5.40 -1.58
C GLU A 54 -2.89 -6.45 -2.41
N LEU A 55 -1.64 -6.15 -2.77
CA LEU A 55 -0.73 -7.09 -3.41
C LEU A 55 0.42 -7.37 -2.46
N LEU A 56 0.70 -8.65 -2.20
CA LEU A 56 1.85 -9.09 -1.43
C LEU A 56 2.92 -9.59 -2.39
N GLN A 57 4.13 -9.03 -2.27
CA GLN A 57 5.30 -9.47 -3.04
C GLN A 57 6.41 -9.89 -2.10
N SER A 58 6.93 -11.09 -2.28
CA SER A 58 8.03 -11.63 -1.47
C SER A 58 9.30 -11.79 -2.32
N THR A 59 10.44 -11.34 -1.78
CA THR A 59 11.78 -11.54 -2.34
C THR A 59 12.63 -12.26 -1.32
N SER A 60 13.50 -13.17 -1.77
CA SER A 60 14.44 -13.89 -0.92
C SER A 60 15.87 -13.68 -1.41
N VAL A 61 16.79 -13.37 -0.49
CA VAL A 61 18.21 -13.17 -0.80
C VAL A 61 19.05 -14.02 0.15
N ILE A 62 19.98 -14.79 -0.41
CA ILE A 62 20.93 -15.62 0.34
C ILE A 62 22.25 -14.86 0.46
N MET A 63 22.79 -14.77 1.67
CA MET A 63 24.08 -14.14 1.95
C MET A 63 24.89 -14.96 2.96
N PRO A 64 26.22 -14.79 3.04
CA PRO A 64 27.00 -15.36 4.13
C PRO A 64 26.51 -14.87 5.49
N THR A 65 26.52 -15.73 6.49
CA THR A 65 26.23 -15.35 7.88
C THR A 65 27.36 -14.44 8.40
N PRO A 66 27.05 -13.28 9.04
CA PRO A 66 28.06 -12.37 9.59
C PRO A 66 28.94 -12.98 10.69
#